data_AF-A0A158RWR2-F1
#
_entry.id   AF-A0A158RWR2-F1
#
_cell.length_a   1.000
_cell.length_b   1.000
_cell.length_c   1.000
_cell.angle_alpha   90.00
_cell.angle_beta   90.00
_cell.angle_gamma   90.00
#
_symmetry.space_group_name_H-M   'P 1'
#
loop_
_entity.id
_entity.type
_entity.pdbx_description
1 polymer ?
#
loop_
_entity_poly.entity_id
_entity_poly.type
_entity_poly.pdbx_seq_one_letter_code
_entity_poly.pdbx_strand_id
1 'polypeptide(L)' 'MPIVLRRIGFGLEYKDLYDDWARLSDIAEDGCLLVRPDMFVAWRSKTIKDDCGSALRQAMAGILGRCF' A
#
# COMPACT_ATOMS: atom_id res chain seq x y z
N MET A 1 9.00 1.91 -14.56
CA MET A 1 9.23 2.60 -13.27
C MET A 1 9.43 1.57 -12.18
N PRO A 2 10.34 1.78 -11.23
CA PRO A 2 10.52 0.88 -10.08
C PRO A 2 9.36 1.04 -9.10
N ILE A 3 9.03 -0.04 -8.38
CA ILE A 3 8.13 0.01 -7.21
C ILE A 3 9.00 0.28 -5.98
N VAL A 4 8.66 1.31 -5.22
CA VAL A 4 9.39 1.68 -3.99
C VAL A 4 8.54 1.28 -2.78
N LEU A 5 9.09 0.43 -1.91
CA LEU A 5 8.45 0.04 -0.65
C LEU A 5 8.83 1.04 0.45
N ARG A 6 7.82 1.64 1.08
CA ARG A 6 7.99 2.46 2.29
C ARG A 6 7.23 1.80 3.44
N ARG A 7 7.91 1.64 4.57
CA ARG A 7 7.31 1.14 5.81
C ARG A 7 7.22 2.32 6.78
N ILE A 8 6.04 2.51 7.36
CA ILE A 8 5.73 3.60 8.27
C ILE A 8 5.41 2.99 9.64
N GLY A 9 6.02 3.51 10.71
CA GLY A 9 5.77 3.04 12.07
C GLY A 9 6.93 3.29 13.02
N PHE A 10 6.77 2.84 14.26
CA PHE A 10 7.76 3.03 15.32
C PHE A 10 9.09 2.33 14.98
N GLY A 11 10.21 3.03 15.17
CA GLY A 11 11.55 2.49 14.88
C GLY A 11 11.89 2.32 13.39
N LEU A 12 11.02 2.76 12.47
CA LEU A 12 11.26 2.71 11.03
C LEU A 12 11.80 4.04 10.50
N GLU A 13 12.22 4.05 9.22
CA GLU A 13 12.68 5.25 8.51
C GLU A 13 11.60 6.34 8.50
N TYR A 14 10.35 5.96 8.21
CA TYR A 14 9.19 6.84 8.28
C TYR A 14 8.47 6.58 9.59
N LYS A 15 8.43 7.59 10.45
CA LYS A 15 7.79 7.51 11.76
C LYS A 15 6.46 8.23 11.72
N ASP A 16 5.43 7.57 12.23
CA ASP A 16 4.13 8.19 12.47
C ASP A 16 4.13 8.82 13.87
N LEU A 17 4.72 10.01 14.01
CA LEU A 17 4.95 10.64 15.33
C LEU A 17 3.67 11.14 16.01
N TYR A 18 2.64 11.43 15.21
CA TYR A 18 1.39 12.04 15.66
C TYR A 18 0.17 11.15 15.37
N ASP A 19 0.40 9.88 15.01
CA ASP A 19 -0.63 8.92 14.59
C ASP A 19 -1.53 9.41 13.43
N ASP A 20 -1.07 10.42 12.68
CA ASP A 20 -1.82 10.98 11.55
C ASP A 20 -1.89 9.97 10.40
N TRP A 21 -0.81 9.21 10.17
CA TRP A 21 -0.84 8.18 9.15
C TRP A 21 -1.80 7.05 9.55
N ALA A 22 -1.73 6.54 10.77
CA ALA A 22 -2.66 5.53 11.28
C ALA A 22 -4.12 6.00 11.16
N ARG A 23 -4.39 7.28 11.47
CA ARG A 23 -5.73 7.87 11.40
C ARG A 23 -6.25 8.09 9.98
N LEU A 24 -5.39 8.48 9.03
CA LEU A 24 -5.79 8.88 7.67
C LEU A 24 -5.67 7.78 6.62
N SER A 25 -4.75 6.82 6.81
CA SER A 25 -4.43 5.80 5.79
C SER A 25 -5.58 4.81 5.54
N ASP A 26 -6.48 4.69 6.53
CA ASP A 26 -7.68 3.85 6.48
C ASP A 26 -7.32 2.38 6.19
N ILE A 27 -6.24 1.90 6.82
CA ILE A 27 -5.75 0.52 6.82
C ILE A 27 -5.31 0.14 8.25
N ALA A 28 -5.24 -1.16 8.55
CA ALA A 28 -4.59 -1.66 9.75
C ALA A 28 -3.06 -1.60 9.62
N GLU A 29 -2.33 -1.84 10.71
CA GLU A 29 -0.85 -1.81 10.73
C GLU A 29 -0.21 -2.81 9.76
N ASP A 30 -0.90 -3.91 9.46
CA ASP A 30 -0.49 -4.97 8.54
C ASP A 30 -1.03 -4.77 7.11
N GLY A 31 -1.77 -3.69 6.87
CA GLY A 31 -2.31 -3.30 5.58
C GLY A 31 -1.27 -2.61 4.67
N CYS A 32 -1.69 -2.28 3.45
CA CYS A 32 -0.83 -1.53 2.53
C CYS A 32 -1.62 -0.68 1.53
N LEU A 33 -0.97 0.39 1.04
CA LEU A 33 -1.46 1.25 -0.04
C LEU A 33 -0.51 1.17 -1.23
N LEU A 34 -1.08 1.12 -2.44
CA LEU A 34 -0.36 1.29 -3.69
C LEU A 34 -0.67 2.67 -4.25
N VAL A 35 0.37 3.49 -4.36
CA VAL A 35 0.26 4.89 -4.79
C VAL A 35 0.89 5.06 -6.16
N ARG A 36 0.20 5.75 -7.06
CA ARG A 36 0.69 6.08 -8.39
C ARG A 36 1.68 7.26 -8.35
N PRO A 37 2.49 7.45 -9.40
CA PRO A 37 3.40 8.60 -9.50
C PRO A 37 2.72 9.97 -9.46
N ASP A 38 1.41 10.04 -9.73
CA ASP A 38 0.58 11.25 -9.67
C ASP A 38 -0.08 11.46 -8.30
N MET A 39 0.37 10.73 -7.27
CA MET A 39 -0.10 10.80 -5.88
C MET A 39 -1.52 10.27 -5.63
N PHE A 40 -2.13 9.58 -6.60
CA PHE A 40 -3.40 8.88 -6.38
C PHE A 40 -3.19 7.49 -5.78
N VAL A 41 -4.01 7.14 -4.80
CA VAL A 41 -4.10 5.77 -4.28
C VAL A 41 -4.82 4.91 -5.32
N ALA A 42 -4.10 3.99 -5.95
CA ALA A 42 -4.64 3.11 -6.98
C ALA A 42 -5.22 1.82 -6.40
N TRP A 43 -4.74 1.40 -5.24
CA TRP A 43 -5.24 0.22 -4.55
C TRP A 43 -4.94 0.27 -3.05
N ARG A 44 -5.81 -0.36 -2.25
CA ARG A 44 -5.74 -0.44 -0.79
C ARG A 44 -6.03 -1.87 -0.34
N SER A 45 -5.14 -2.43 0.49
CA SER A 45 -5.44 -3.62 1.29
C SER A 45 -5.59 -3.23 2.75
N LYS A 46 -6.76 -3.51 3.32
CA LYS A 46 -7.12 -3.13 4.70
C LYS A 46 -6.28 -3.85 5.76
N THR A 47 -5.94 -5.10 5.51
CA THR A 47 -5.15 -5.98 6.36
C THR A 47 -4.26 -6.84 5.49
N ILE A 48 -3.42 -7.67 6.12
CA ILE A 48 -2.75 -8.75 5.41
C ILE A 48 -3.78 -9.79 4.94
N LYS A 49 -3.55 -10.35 3.76
CA LYS A 49 -4.32 -11.48 3.20
C LYS A 49 -3.43 -12.70 3.07
N ASP A 50 -3.98 -13.90 3.19
CA ASP A 50 -3.19 -15.14 2.98
C ASP A 50 -2.55 -15.19 1.59
N ASP A 51 -3.21 -14.60 0.59
CA ASP A 51 -2.77 -14.54 -0.81
C ASP A 51 -2.23 -13.15 -1.22
N CYS A 52 -1.60 -12.40 -0.30
CA CYS A 52 -1.09 -11.03 -0.53
C CYS A 52 -0.42 -10.83 -1.89
N GLY A 53 0.48 -11.75 -2.28
CA GLY A 53 1.22 -11.66 -3.52
C GLY A 53 0.34 -11.82 -4.77
N SER A 54 -0.75 -12.58 -4.69
CA SER A 54 -1.74 -12.70 -5.77
C SER A 54 -2.59 -11.43 -5.85
N ALA A 55 -3.10 -10.96 -4.70
CA ALA A 55 -3.92 -9.76 -4.62
C ALA A 55 -3.19 -8.51 -5.18
N LEU A 56 -1.92 -8.32 -4.82
CA LEU A 56 -1.11 -7.22 -5.36
C LEU A 56 -0.87 -7.35 -6.87
N ARG A 57 -0.61 -8.56 -7.37
CA ARG A 57 -0.42 -8.80 -8.82
C ARG A 57 -1.69 -8.49 -9.61
N GLN A 58 -2.86 -8.91 -9.11
CA GLN A 58 -4.14 -8.61 -9.75
C GLN A 58 -4.41 -7.09 -9.77
N ALA A 59 -4.18 -6.40 -8.65
CA ALA A 59 -4.34 -4.95 -8.59
C ALA A 59 -3.42 -4.25 -9.61
N MET A 60 -2.14 -4.61 -9.64
CA MET A 60 -1.17 -4.08 -10.59
C MET A 60 -1.57 -4.35 -12.05
N ALA A 61 -2.07 -5.55 -12.34
CA ALA A 61 -2.51 -5.90 -13.70
C ALA A 61 -3.72 -5.07 -14.15
N GLY A 62 -4.72 -4.89 -13.27
CA GLY A 62 -5.85 -4.00 -13.53
C GLY A 62 -5.43 -2.55 -13.78
N ILE A 63 -4.52 -2.01 -12.94
CA ILE A 63 -4.01 -0.64 -13.07
C ILE A 63 -3.22 -0.45 -14.37
N LEU A 64 -2.43 -1.45 -14.77
CA LEU A 64 -1.60 -1.39 -15.98
C LEU A 64 -2.35 -1.81 -17.24
N GLY A 65 -3.65 -2.14 -17.16
CA GLY A 65 -4.45 -2.61 -18.30
C GLY A 65 -3.96 -3.95 -18.87
N ARG A 66 -3.30 -4.76 -18.05
CA ARG A 66 -2.84 -6.10 -18.42
C ARG A 66 -3.91 -7.10 -18.02
N CYS A 67 -4.59 -7.69 -19.00
CA CYS A 67 -5.49 -8.81 -18.73
C CYS A 67 -4.62 -10.06 -18.46
N PHE A 68 -4.96 -10.82 -17.43
CA PHE A 68 -4.49 -12.19 -17.27
C PHE A 68 -5.52 -13.15 -17.88
#